data_AF-A0A4T0FKZ3-F1
#
_entry.id   AF-A0A4T0FKZ3-F1
#
_cell.length_a   1.000
_cell.length_b   1.000
_cell.length_c   1.000
_cell.angle_alpha   90.00
_cell.angle_beta   90.00
_cell.angle_gamma   90.00
#
_symmetry.space_group_name_H-M   'P 1'
#
loop_
_entity.id
_entity.type
_entity.pdbx_description
1 polymer ?
#
loop_
_entity_poly.entity_id
_entity_poly.type
_entity_poly.pdbx_seq_one_letter_code
_entity_poly.pdbx_strand_id
1 'polypeptide(L)'
;MKRSQNKDDNKRQRKYRKDGSQVQFKSFSPPEGPGIFVTCVRGKEKQATYDIIDILNDICDTYFPDVKVQPRSKGVEGEGDGEGGKKEKETENTQEESAAPQSTPATDDIKAELAAELEEMNKDKDKNGVAKDIKRFVNHPTDTQCMIYLEVRRPFNPVHIVEAYLDQVSKTGKMRTKYIQRLTPVQHTAHASENAFEALCAFTFQNWLDASTEEGVGGNYRIELRTRSHNTLKRDFVIQKVVDSISAPHRIDLSNPDRWLIVEIFKGVVGVAVVSTYDKYRKYNPFSIVEAMNKERVGGGEKKEEEKEKKEEEKTEKTEKTDEPPSTTEEGEKSGEKSDEKAAENRE
;
A
#
# COMPACT_ATOMS: atom_id res chain seq x y z
N MET A 1 -7.28 37.04 43.30
CA MET A 1 -7.79 35.97 42.41
C MET A 1 -6.96 35.95 41.13
N LYS A 2 -6.07 34.96 40.98
CA LYS A 2 -5.27 34.76 39.75
C LYS A 2 -6.10 33.88 38.79
N ARG A 3 -6.41 34.38 37.60
CA ARG A 3 -6.96 33.58 36.49
C ARG A 3 -5.85 33.40 35.46
N SER A 4 -5.31 32.19 35.40
CA SER A 4 -4.40 31.72 34.35
C SER A 4 -5.20 31.55 33.06
N GLN A 5 -4.82 32.24 31.99
CA GLN A 5 -5.31 31.95 30.63
C GLN A 5 -4.40 30.90 30.01
N ASN A 6 -4.96 29.71 29.79
CA ASN A 6 -4.37 28.65 28.98
C ASN A 6 -4.21 29.17 27.54
N LYS A 7 -2.97 29.22 27.06
CA LYS A 7 -2.66 29.36 25.63
C LYS A 7 -2.60 27.95 25.05
N ASP A 8 -3.68 27.54 24.38
CA ASP A 8 -3.65 26.39 23.48
C ASP A 8 -2.84 26.77 22.23
N ASP A 9 -1.54 26.44 22.26
CA ASP A 9 -0.63 26.53 21.13
C ASP A 9 -0.99 25.47 20.06
N ASN A 10 -2.04 25.72 19.28
CA ASN A 10 -2.29 24.98 18.06
C ASN A 10 -1.28 25.44 16.98
N LYS A 11 -0.04 24.96 17.08
CA LYS A 11 1.03 25.18 16.10
C LYS A 11 0.65 24.53 14.76
N ARG A 12 -0.13 25.25 13.95
CA ARG A 12 -0.25 24.97 12.51
C ARG A 12 1.16 24.88 11.94
N GLN A 13 1.50 23.73 11.36
CA GLN A 13 2.81 23.50 10.75
C GLN A 13 3.05 24.57 9.69
N ARG A 14 4.20 25.25 9.78
CA ARG A 14 4.51 26.39 8.90
C ARG A 14 4.68 25.88 7.47
N LYS A 15 3.86 26.40 6.55
CA LYS A 15 3.93 26.11 5.10
C LYS A 15 5.23 26.61 4.45
N TYR A 16 5.91 27.56 5.11
CA TYR A 16 7.17 28.17 4.65
C TYR A 16 8.21 28.16 5.76
N ARG A 17 9.47 27.90 5.40
CA ARG A 17 10.63 28.07 6.28
C ARG A 17 10.90 29.55 6.52
N LYS A 18 11.74 29.87 7.52
CA LYS A 18 12.12 31.27 7.84
C LYS A 18 12.85 31.97 6.68
N ASP A 19 13.38 31.21 5.73
CA ASP A 19 14.07 31.67 4.52
C ASP A 19 13.13 31.90 3.32
N GLY A 20 11.81 31.73 3.48
CA GLY A 20 10.83 31.89 2.40
C GLY A 20 10.68 30.67 1.49
N SER A 21 11.48 29.62 1.65
CA SER A 21 11.29 28.36 0.91
C SER A 21 10.04 27.62 1.40
N GLN A 22 9.32 27.00 0.46
CA GLN A 22 8.20 26.12 0.81
C GLN A 22 8.72 24.91 1.58
N VAL A 23 8.05 24.56 2.67
CA VAL A 23 8.30 23.27 3.34
C VAL A 23 7.76 22.19 2.41
N GLN A 24 8.65 21.45 1.75
CA GLN A 24 8.28 20.23 1.04
C GLN A 24 7.88 19.18 2.08
N PHE A 25 6.58 19.04 2.30
CA PHE A 25 6.04 17.87 2.98
C PHE A 25 6.25 16.69 2.05
N LYS A 26 7.11 15.75 2.45
CA LYS A 26 7.36 14.54 1.67
C LYS A 26 6.04 13.78 1.61
N SER A 27 5.41 13.73 0.45
CA SER A 27 4.19 12.96 0.26
C SER A 27 4.50 11.48 0.50
N PHE A 28 3.53 10.75 1.05
CA PHE A 28 3.63 9.30 1.16
C PHE A 28 3.67 8.70 -0.25
N SER A 29 4.88 8.38 -0.69
CA SER A 29 5.19 7.75 -1.97
C SER A 29 6.23 6.67 -1.70
N PRO A 30 5.80 5.52 -1.15
CA PRO A 30 6.68 4.38 -0.96
C PRO A 30 7.15 3.89 -2.33
N PRO A 31 8.32 3.26 -2.39
CA PRO A 31 8.76 2.67 -3.63
C PRO A 31 7.85 1.51 -4.04
N GLU A 32 7.73 1.31 -5.36
CA GLU A 32 6.99 0.17 -5.91
C GLU A 32 7.61 -1.16 -5.47
N GLY A 33 6.74 -2.13 -5.19
CA GLY A 33 7.12 -3.47 -4.76
C GLY A 33 6.18 -4.09 -3.71
N PRO A 34 6.59 -5.21 -3.10
CA PRO A 34 5.80 -5.88 -2.08
C PRO A 34 5.76 -5.08 -0.78
N GLY A 35 4.62 -5.10 -0.11
CA GLY A 35 4.38 -4.33 1.10
C GLY A 35 3.29 -4.93 1.97
N ILE A 36 3.14 -4.34 3.16
CA ILE A 36 2.07 -4.68 4.10
C ILE A 36 1.47 -3.37 4.61
N PHE A 37 0.18 -3.20 4.37
CA PHE A 37 -0.60 -2.16 5.04
C PHE A 37 -1.06 -2.67 6.40
N VAL A 38 -0.84 -1.87 7.43
CA VAL A 38 -1.11 -2.25 8.81
C VAL A 38 -2.01 -1.21 9.43
N THR A 39 -3.19 -1.64 9.86
CA THR A 39 -4.07 -0.79 10.66
C THR A 39 -3.80 -1.03 12.14
N CYS A 40 -3.74 0.05 12.92
CA CYS A 40 -3.38 -0.02 14.33
C CYS A 40 -4.22 0.93 15.19
N VAL A 41 -4.14 0.77 16.51
CA VAL A 41 -4.79 1.65 17.48
C VAL A 41 -4.25 3.08 17.35
N ARG A 42 -5.16 4.05 17.36
CA ARG A 42 -4.85 5.48 17.28
C ARG A 42 -3.83 5.91 18.33
N GLY A 43 -2.78 6.63 17.91
CA GLY A 43 -1.73 7.13 18.80
C GLY A 43 -0.75 6.07 19.29
N LYS A 44 -0.84 4.84 18.78
CA LYS A 44 0.07 3.72 19.08
C LYS A 44 0.85 3.28 17.84
N GLU A 45 0.85 4.07 16.77
CA GLU A 45 1.49 3.77 15.48
C GLU A 45 2.97 3.43 15.66
N LYS A 46 3.69 4.24 16.44
CA LYS A 46 5.12 4.02 16.71
C LYS A 46 5.37 2.69 17.41
N GLN A 47 4.61 2.37 18.46
CA GLN A 47 4.77 1.10 19.17
C GLN A 47 4.34 -0.08 18.31
N ALA A 48 3.20 0.03 17.63
CA ALA A 48 2.70 -0.97 16.70
C ALA A 48 3.72 -1.27 15.60
N THR A 49 4.40 -0.25 15.08
CA THR A 49 5.47 -0.40 14.07
C THR A 49 6.64 -1.22 14.62
N TYR A 50 7.12 -0.92 15.83
CA TYR A 50 8.23 -1.69 16.41
C TYR A 50 7.82 -3.13 16.69
N ASP A 51 6.66 -3.33 17.32
CA ASP A 51 6.14 -4.66 17.65
C ASP A 51 5.98 -5.50 16.37
N ILE A 52 5.37 -4.95 15.32
CA ILE A 52 5.11 -5.73 14.11
C ILE A 52 6.40 -6.05 13.35
N ILE A 53 7.36 -5.13 13.28
CA ILE A 53 8.64 -5.41 12.63
C ILE A 53 9.40 -6.52 13.36
N ASP A 54 9.41 -6.48 14.70
CA ASP A 54 10.02 -7.51 15.54
C ASP A 54 9.36 -8.88 15.31
N ILE A 55 8.03 -8.92 15.38
CA ILE A 55 7.23 -10.12 15.13
C ILE A 55 7.50 -10.71 13.73
N LEU A 56 7.50 -9.87 12.70
CA LEU A 56 7.67 -10.34 11.32
C LEU A 56 9.12 -10.79 11.06
N ASN A 57 10.12 -10.17 11.69
CA ASN A 57 11.50 -10.66 11.60
C ASN A 57 11.65 -12.05 12.22
N ASP A 58 11.07 -12.28 13.40
CA ASP A 58 11.08 -13.62 14.02
C ASP A 58 10.39 -14.67 13.16
N ILE A 59 9.28 -14.31 12.51
CA ILE A 59 8.60 -15.19 11.55
C ILE A 59 9.51 -15.50 10.37
N CYS A 60 10.20 -14.50 9.82
CA CYS A 60 11.18 -14.70 8.77
C CYS A 60 12.33 -15.61 9.21
N ASP A 61 12.86 -15.45 10.42
CA ASP A 61 13.93 -16.31 10.94
C ASP A 61 13.47 -17.75 11.19
N THR A 62 12.21 -17.94 11.59
CA THR A 62 11.65 -19.25 11.90
C THR A 62 11.26 -20.03 10.64
N TYR A 63 10.61 -19.38 9.68
CA TYR A 63 9.99 -20.04 8.53
C TYR A 63 10.74 -19.81 7.21
N PHE A 64 11.62 -18.81 7.15
CA PHE A 64 12.37 -18.44 5.94
C PHE A 64 13.88 -18.21 6.22
N PRO A 65 14.57 -19.10 6.97
CA PRO A 65 15.94 -18.86 7.44
C PRO A 65 16.97 -18.74 6.32
N ASP A 66 16.76 -19.45 5.21
CA ASP A 66 17.71 -19.50 4.09
C ASP A 66 17.56 -18.33 3.11
N VAL A 67 16.55 -17.49 3.30
CA VAL A 67 16.22 -16.40 2.39
C VAL A 67 17.03 -15.15 2.72
N LYS A 68 17.99 -14.82 1.84
CA LYS A 68 18.79 -13.59 1.96
C LYS A 68 18.09 -12.42 1.27
N VAL A 69 18.14 -11.25 1.92
CA VAL A 69 17.56 -10.01 1.39
C VAL A 69 18.33 -9.57 0.15
N GLN A 70 17.61 -9.22 -0.93
CA GLN A 70 18.20 -8.63 -2.12
C GLN A 70 18.38 -7.11 -1.91
N PRO A 71 19.58 -6.56 -2.16
CA PRO A 71 19.80 -5.12 -2.16
C PRO A 71 18.97 -4.47 -3.28
N ARG A 72 18.50 -3.25 -3.03
CA ARG A 72 17.81 -2.46 -4.05
C ARG A 72 18.86 -1.81 -4.94
N SER A 73 18.95 -2.23 -6.21
CA SER A 73 19.67 -1.45 -7.22
C SER A 73 18.94 -0.12 -7.39
N LYS A 74 19.66 1.01 -7.31
CA LYS A 74 19.10 2.31 -7.67
C LYS A 74 19.00 2.34 -9.20
N GLY A 75 17.80 2.15 -9.75
CA GLY A 75 17.56 2.25 -11.18
C GLY A 75 16.08 2.38 -11.51
N VAL A 76 15.76 3.39 -12.32
CA VAL A 76 14.44 3.79 -12.84
C VAL A 76 13.57 4.60 -11.87
N GLU A 77 14.01 5.83 -11.58
CA GLU A 77 13.07 6.94 -11.41
C GLU A 77 12.58 7.29 -12.83
N GLY A 78 11.27 7.24 -13.05
CA GLY A 78 10.65 7.57 -14.34
C GLY A 78 10.81 9.06 -14.64
N GLU A 79 11.85 9.40 -15.39
CA GLU A 79 11.86 10.63 -16.19
C GLU A 79 10.90 10.41 -17.36
N GLY A 80 9.78 11.14 -17.32
CA GLY A 80 8.91 11.27 -18.47
C GLY A 80 9.60 12.13 -19.51
N ASP A 81 9.97 11.51 -20.63
CA ASP A 81 10.43 12.24 -21.81
C ASP A 81 9.31 12.26 -22.85
N GLY A 82 8.80 13.46 -23.08
CA GLY A 82 7.93 13.78 -24.20
C GLY A 82 8.74 13.86 -25.49
N GLU A 83 8.14 13.30 -26.54
CA GLU A 83 8.35 13.56 -27.97
C GLU A 83 9.66 14.22 -28.44
N GLY A 84 10.33 13.51 -29.36
CA GLY A 84 10.79 14.18 -30.58
C GLY A 84 12.03 13.60 -31.26
N GLY A 85 11.82 12.88 -32.37
CA GLY A 85 12.73 13.00 -33.51
C GLY A 85 13.55 11.77 -33.90
N LYS A 86 12.98 10.98 -34.82
CA LYS A 86 13.62 10.08 -35.79
C LYS A 86 15.09 10.40 -36.13
N LYS A 87 15.93 9.36 -36.19
CA LYS A 87 16.45 8.88 -37.49
C LYS A 87 17.09 7.50 -37.38
N GLU A 88 16.46 6.57 -38.09
CA GLU A 88 17.02 5.32 -38.58
C GLU A 88 18.27 5.59 -39.42
N LYS A 89 19.28 4.72 -39.28
CA LYS A 89 20.07 4.22 -40.41
C LYS A 89 20.79 2.94 -40.01
N GLU A 90 20.23 1.83 -40.45
CA GLU A 90 20.94 0.59 -40.71
C GLU A 90 22.00 0.82 -41.80
N THR A 91 23.14 0.14 -41.73
CA THR A 91 23.73 -0.60 -42.86
C THR A 91 24.94 -1.43 -42.40
N GLU A 92 25.01 -2.61 -43.00
CA GLU A 92 25.89 -3.74 -42.76
C GLU A 92 27.40 -3.53 -43.05
N ASN A 93 28.21 -4.19 -42.23
CA ASN A 93 29.24 -5.22 -42.56
C ASN A 93 30.18 -5.04 -43.78
N THR A 94 31.50 -5.16 -43.56
CA THR A 94 32.44 -6.16 -44.15
C THR A 94 33.94 -5.79 -43.93
N GLN A 95 34.72 -6.79 -43.47
CA GLN A 95 36.18 -7.14 -43.59
C GLN A 95 37.20 -6.08 -44.11
N GLU A 96 38.49 -6.03 -43.73
CA GLU A 96 39.48 -7.11 -43.53
C GLU A 96 40.80 -6.57 -42.88
N GLU A 97 41.42 -7.41 -42.06
CA GLU A 97 42.84 -7.62 -41.70
C GLU A 97 43.97 -6.58 -42.00
N SER A 98 44.80 -6.24 -40.99
CA SER A 98 46.26 -6.55 -40.96
C SER A 98 47.07 -5.88 -39.81
N ALA A 99 47.95 -6.70 -39.21
CA ALA A 99 49.25 -6.41 -38.59
C ALA A 99 49.38 -5.63 -37.25
N ALA A 100 49.76 -6.37 -36.19
CA ALA A 100 50.46 -5.90 -34.98
C ALA A 100 51.99 -5.73 -35.26
N PRO A 101 52.85 -5.09 -34.41
CA PRO A 101 52.92 -5.29 -32.95
C PRO A 101 53.28 -4.08 -32.02
N GLN A 102 52.76 -4.19 -30.78
CA GLN A 102 53.35 -3.86 -29.46
C GLN A 102 53.61 -2.39 -29.01
N SER A 103 52.84 -1.96 -28.00
CA SER A 103 53.36 -1.59 -26.66
C SER A 103 52.23 -1.56 -25.62
N THR A 104 52.43 -2.20 -24.47
CA THR A 104 51.56 -2.26 -23.29
C THR A 104 51.48 -0.91 -22.56
N PRO A 105 50.36 -0.57 -21.89
CA PRO A 105 50.26 -0.89 -20.46
C PRO A 105 48.86 -1.43 -20.08
N ALA A 106 48.72 -2.75 -20.03
CA ALA A 106 47.57 -3.45 -19.47
C ALA A 106 47.66 -3.53 -17.93
N THR A 107 47.80 -2.39 -17.26
CA THR A 107 47.86 -2.33 -15.79
C THR A 107 46.83 -1.40 -15.14
N ASP A 108 46.14 -0.58 -15.94
CA ASP A 108 45.12 0.34 -15.43
C ASP A 108 43.69 -0.23 -15.54
N ASP A 109 43.42 -1.12 -16.50
CA ASP A 109 42.10 -1.76 -16.64
C ASP A 109 41.81 -2.75 -15.50
N ILE A 110 42.81 -3.55 -15.10
CA ILE A 110 42.68 -4.51 -13.98
C ILE A 110 42.54 -3.78 -12.64
N LYS A 111 43.22 -2.63 -12.47
CA LYS A 111 43.08 -1.81 -11.26
C LYS A 111 41.72 -1.11 -11.20
N ALA A 112 41.19 -0.69 -12.34
CA ALA A 112 39.86 -0.10 -12.44
C ALA A 112 38.76 -1.15 -12.14
N GLU A 113 38.90 -2.38 -12.65
CA GLU A 113 38.00 -3.49 -12.31
C GLU A 113 38.09 -3.87 -10.82
N LEU A 114 39.30 -4.02 -10.27
CA LEU A 114 39.48 -4.32 -8.84
C LEU A 114 38.95 -3.19 -7.94
N ALA A 115 39.09 -1.93 -8.36
CA ALA A 115 38.53 -0.79 -7.63
C ALA A 115 37.00 -0.77 -7.70
N ALA A 116 36.41 -1.08 -8.85
CA ALA A 116 34.96 -1.22 -8.99
C ALA A 116 34.41 -2.37 -8.12
N GLU A 117 35.09 -3.52 -8.09
CA GLU A 117 34.74 -4.65 -7.23
C GLU A 117 34.90 -4.33 -5.73
N LEU A 118 35.96 -3.62 -5.34
CA LEU A 118 36.18 -3.15 -3.96
C LEU A 118 35.15 -2.10 -3.54
N GLU A 119 34.73 -1.22 -4.45
CA GLU A 119 33.67 -0.25 -4.20
C GLU A 119 32.30 -0.91 -4.07
N GLU A 120 31.99 -1.93 -4.87
CA GLU A 120 30.80 -2.77 -4.67
C GLU A 120 30.83 -3.45 -3.31
N MET A 121 31.95 -4.07 -2.94
CA MET A 121 32.11 -4.75 -1.65
C MET A 121 32.04 -3.80 -0.44
N ASN A 122 32.47 -2.54 -0.60
CA ASN A 122 32.42 -1.52 0.45
C ASN A 122 31.06 -0.80 0.53
N LYS A 123 30.26 -0.77 -0.54
CA LYS A 123 28.87 -0.26 -0.49
C LYS A 123 28.02 -1.08 0.48
N ASP A 124 28.29 -2.37 0.56
CA ASP A 124 27.58 -3.32 1.41
C ASP A 124 28.12 -3.39 2.84
N LYS A 125 29.13 -2.60 3.20
CA LYS A 125 29.64 -2.48 4.56
C LYS A 125 29.21 -1.16 5.21
N ASP A 126 29.01 -1.17 6.52
CA ASP A 126 28.80 0.02 7.32
C ASP A 126 30.12 0.77 7.55
N LYS A 127 30.07 1.91 8.25
CA LYS A 127 31.26 2.74 8.53
C LYS A 127 32.35 2.00 9.31
N ASN A 128 32.04 0.82 9.86
CA ASN A 128 32.91 0.01 10.69
C ASN A 128 33.36 -1.29 9.99
N GLY A 129 33.04 -1.47 8.70
CA GLY A 129 33.45 -2.65 7.92
C GLY A 129 32.60 -3.90 8.16
N VAL A 130 31.49 -3.79 8.90
CA VAL A 130 30.51 -4.86 9.09
C VAL A 130 29.52 -4.83 7.92
N ALA A 131 29.15 -5.98 7.37
CA ALA A 131 28.11 -6.03 6.34
C ALA A 131 26.86 -5.28 6.85
N LYS A 132 26.35 -4.29 6.09
CA LYS A 132 25.12 -3.59 6.44
C LYS A 132 24.02 -4.63 6.53
N ASP A 133 23.46 -4.82 7.73
CA ASP A 133 22.24 -5.59 7.90
C ASP A 133 21.13 -4.93 7.07
N ILE A 134 20.90 -5.47 5.87
CA ILE A 134 19.85 -4.99 4.98
C ILE A 134 18.53 -5.36 5.65
N LYS A 135 17.79 -4.34 6.09
CA LYS A 135 16.51 -4.53 6.77
C LYS A 135 15.52 -5.22 5.84
N ARG A 136 14.94 -6.33 6.29
CA ARG A 136 13.85 -7.06 5.60
C ARG A 136 12.60 -6.21 5.45
N PHE A 137 12.33 -5.38 6.45
CA PHE A 137 11.17 -4.49 6.51
C PHE A 137 11.61 -3.04 6.66
N VAL A 138 11.05 -2.16 5.82
CA VAL A 138 11.29 -0.71 5.89
C VAL A 138 9.96 0.00 6.14
N ASN A 139 9.85 0.69 7.27
CA ASN A 139 8.68 1.52 7.56
C ASN A 139 8.74 2.82 6.74
N HIS A 140 7.67 3.11 6.00
CA HIS A 140 7.46 4.40 5.36
C HIS A 140 6.37 5.17 6.13
N PRO A 141 6.73 6.26 6.83
CA PRO A 141 5.75 7.07 7.56
C PRO A 141 4.63 7.55 6.63
N THR A 142 3.40 7.20 6.98
CA THR A 142 2.21 7.54 6.19
C THR A 142 1.68 8.93 6.48
N ASP A 143 2.13 9.57 7.57
CA ASP A 143 1.55 10.78 8.16
C ASP A 143 0.03 10.68 8.31
N THR A 144 -0.47 9.49 8.64
CA THR A 144 -1.91 9.24 8.83
C THR A 144 -2.12 8.38 10.07
N GLN A 145 -3.03 8.82 10.93
CA GLN A 145 -3.35 8.10 12.17
C GLN A 145 -3.84 6.68 11.86
N CYS A 146 -3.48 5.72 12.70
CA CYS A 146 -3.90 4.32 12.55
C CYS A 146 -3.45 3.62 11.25
N MET A 147 -2.51 4.18 10.47
CA MET A 147 -2.04 3.59 9.22
C MET A 147 -0.52 3.48 9.21
N ILE A 148 -0.01 2.28 9.01
CA ILE A 148 1.43 2.01 8.83
C ILE A 148 1.60 1.30 7.49
N TYR A 149 2.67 1.61 6.77
CA TYR A 149 3.08 0.88 5.59
C TYR A 149 4.48 0.34 5.78
N LEU A 150 4.63 -0.96 5.58
CA LEU A 150 5.91 -1.65 5.62
C LEU A 150 6.25 -2.12 4.21
N GLU A 151 7.34 -1.60 3.65
CA GLU A 151 7.96 -2.20 2.47
C GLU A 151 8.60 -3.52 2.88
N VAL A 152 8.32 -4.58 2.12
CA VAL A 152 8.94 -5.89 2.27
C VAL A 152 10.04 -6.00 1.21
N ARG A 153 11.27 -6.30 1.61
CA ARG A 153 12.36 -6.46 0.65
C ARG A 153 12.29 -7.81 -0.04
N ARG A 154 12.57 -7.81 -1.36
CA ARG A 154 12.70 -9.06 -2.11
C ARG A 154 13.83 -9.92 -1.53
N PRO A 155 13.73 -11.25 -1.62
CA PRO A 155 12.70 -12.04 -2.30
C PRO A 155 11.54 -12.47 -1.38
N PHE A 156 11.36 -11.82 -0.22
CA PHE A 156 10.30 -12.16 0.71
C PHE A 156 8.91 -11.86 0.14
N ASN A 157 7.98 -12.81 0.29
CA ASN A 157 6.58 -12.65 -0.10
C ASN A 157 5.75 -12.17 1.11
N PRO A 158 5.11 -10.97 1.04
CA PRO A 158 4.33 -10.43 2.15
C PRO A 158 3.14 -11.31 2.53
N VAL A 159 2.51 -11.99 1.57
CA VAL A 159 1.36 -12.89 1.82
C VAL A 159 1.80 -14.03 2.73
N HIS A 160 2.87 -14.75 2.37
CA HIS A 160 3.34 -15.90 3.14
C HIS A 160 3.81 -15.50 4.55
N ILE A 161 4.49 -14.35 4.67
CA ILE A 161 4.93 -13.84 5.98
C ILE A 161 3.73 -13.56 6.88
N VAL A 162 2.72 -12.86 6.36
CA VAL A 162 1.53 -12.52 7.14
C VAL A 162 0.71 -13.76 7.47
N GLU A 163 0.56 -14.69 6.53
CA GLU A 163 -0.12 -15.96 6.77
C GLU A 163 0.60 -16.82 7.82
N ALA A 164 1.93 -16.89 7.81
CA ALA A 164 2.71 -17.59 8.82
C ALA A 164 2.53 -16.98 10.23
N TYR A 165 2.48 -15.65 10.32
CA TYR A 165 2.14 -14.98 11.57
C TYR A 165 0.71 -15.32 12.03
N LEU A 166 -0.27 -15.21 11.14
CA LEU A 166 -1.68 -15.49 11.48
C LEU A 166 -1.90 -16.96 11.86
N ASP A 167 -1.18 -17.88 11.23
CA ASP A 167 -1.17 -19.30 11.59
C ASP A 167 -0.55 -19.52 12.99
N GLN A 168 0.55 -18.84 13.32
CA GLN A 168 1.10 -18.87 14.68
C GLN A 168 0.10 -18.31 15.70
N VAL A 169 -0.61 -17.22 15.39
CA VAL A 169 -1.65 -16.65 16.26
C VAL A 169 -2.80 -17.64 16.43
N SER A 170 -3.24 -18.30 15.35
CA SER A 170 -4.28 -19.33 15.38
C SER A 170 -3.89 -20.56 16.22
N LYS A 171 -2.61 -20.95 16.20
CA LYS A 171 -2.10 -22.08 17.00
C LYS A 171 -1.92 -21.71 18.48
N THR A 172 -1.37 -20.52 18.76
CA THR A 172 -0.96 -20.13 20.12
C THR A 172 -2.02 -19.35 20.89
N GLY A 173 -2.95 -18.70 20.19
CA GLY A 173 -3.89 -17.72 20.75
C GLY A 173 -3.22 -16.44 21.23
N LYS A 174 -1.97 -16.17 20.85
CA LYS A 174 -1.18 -15.01 21.31
C LYS A 174 -0.74 -14.15 20.14
N MET A 175 -1.24 -12.92 20.08
CA MET A 175 -0.87 -11.94 19.04
C MET A 175 0.52 -11.33 19.20
N ARG A 176 1.14 -11.44 20.39
CA ARG A 176 2.39 -10.74 20.78
C ARG A 176 2.31 -9.21 20.80
N THR A 177 1.26 -8.61 20.23
CA THR A 177 0.93 -7.18 20.33
C THR A 177 -0.58 -6.98 20.42
N LYS A 178 -1.00 -5.91 21.09
CA LYS A 178 -2.41 -5.50 21.22
C LYS A 178 -2.77 -4.27 20.38
N TYR A 179 -1.80 -3.71 19.67
CA TYR A 179 -1.97 -2.45 18.95
C TYR A 179 -2.33 -2.64 17.47
N ILE A 180 -2.14 -3.85 16.93
CA ILE A 180 -2.43 -4.18 15.54
C ILE A 180 -3.87 -4.66 15.41
N GLN A 181 -4.57 -4.16 14.40
CA GLN A 181 -5.94 -4.54 14.08
C GLN A 181 -6.00 -5.42 12.83
N ARG A 182 -5.29 -5.04 11.76
CA ARG A 182 -5.32 -5.80 10.49
C ARG A 182 -3.99 -5.69 9.77
N LEU A 183 -3.59 -6.78 9.13
CA LEU A 183 -2.44 -6.87 8.24
C LEU A 183 -2.92 -7.15 6.83
N THR A 184 -2.87 -6.17 5.93
CA THR A 184 -3.24 -6.34 4.52
C THR A 184 -1.96 -6.49 3.69
N PRO A 185 -1.55 -7.73 3.34
CA PRO A 185 -0.39 -7.93 2.48
C PRO A 185 -0.72 -7.51 1.03
N VAL A 186 0.24 -6.86 0.37
CA VAL A 186 0.16 -6.48 -1.05
C VAL A 186 1.41 -6.99 -1.77
N GLN A 187 1.25 -7.80 -2.81
CA GLN A 187 2.37 -8.40 -3.54
C GLN A 187 3.05 -7.38 -4.45
N HIS A 188 2.25 -6.50 -5.05
CA HIS A 188 2.72 -5.42 -5.91
C HIS A 188 2.01 -4.13 -5.53
N THR A 189 2.76 -3.03 -5.60
CA THR A 189 2.26 -1.67 -5.38
C THR A 189 2.68 -0.78 -6.54
N ALA A 190 1.83 0.18 -6.88
CA ALA A 190 2.08 1.20 -7.89
C ALA A 190 1.46 2.53 -7.46
N HIS A 191 1.76 3.59 -8.22
CA HIS A 191 1.06 4.86 -8.08
C HIS A 191 -0.45 4.70 -8.39
N ALA A 192 -1.31 5.36 -7.62
CA ALA A 192 -2.77 5.29 -7.75
C ALA A 192 -3.30 6.17 -8.91
N SER A 193 -2.84 5.90 -10.12
CA SER A 193 -3.39 6.42 -11.38
C SER A 193 -4.02 5.29 -12.19
N GLU A 194 -4.94 5.63 -13.10
CA GLU A 194 -5.67 4.66 -13.92
C GLU A 194 -4.73 3.77 -14.74
N ASN A 195 -3.77 4.37 -15.47
CA ASN A 195 -2.81 3.64 -16.29
C ASN A 195 -1.92 2.71 -15.48
N ALA A 196 -1.42 3.17 -14.33
CA ALA A 196 -0.54 2.37 -13.47
C ALA A 196 -1.32 1.22 -12.83
N PHE A 197 -2.58 1.46 -12.43
CA PHE A 197 -3.45 0.42 -11.90
C PHE A 197 -3.79 -0.66 -12.93
N GLU A 198 -4.07 -0.26 -14.18
CA GLU A 198 -4.34 -1.20 -15.27
C GLU A 198 -3.13 -2.11 -15.57
N ALA A 199 -1.92 -1.52 -15.66
CA ALA A 199 -0.69 -2.28 -15.81
C ALA A 199 -0.44 -3.24 -14.63
N LEU A 200 -0.72 -2.78 -13.40
CA LEU A 200 -0.57 -3.57 -12.18
C LEU A 200 -1.52 -4.78 -12.15
N CYS A 201 -2.77 -4.59 -12.59
CA CYS A 201 -3.78 -5.64 -12.68
C CYS A 201 -3.40 -6.69 -13.73
N ALA A 202 -3.01 -6.25 -14.93
CA ALA A 202 -2.55 -7.15 -15.98
C ALA A 202 -1.36 -7.99 -15.49
N PHE A 203 -0.34 -7.35 -14.91
CA PHE A 203 0.84 -8.03 -14.40
C PHE A 203 0.53 -9.01 -13.25
N THR A 204 -0.30 -8.62 -12.28
CA THR A 204 -0.52 -9.43 -11.09
C THR A 204 -1.49 -10.58 -11.35
N PHE A 205 -2.60 -10.31 -12.05
CA PHE A 205 -3.63 -11.31 -12.25
C PHE A 205 -3.28 -12.29 -13.36
N GLN A 206 -2.69 -11.85 -14.49
CA GLN A 206 -2.30 -12.78 -15.57
C GLN A 206 -1.30 -13.84 -15.07
N ASN A 207 -0.22 -13.39 -14.41
CA ASN A 207 0.79 -14.28 -13.80
C ASN A 207 0.19 -15.28 -12.80
N TRP A 208 -0.93 -14.92 -12.16
CA TRP A 208 -1.58 -15.77 -11.17
C TRP A 208 -2.56 -16.77 -11.80
N LEU A 209 -3.29 -16.36 -12.85
CA LEU A 209 -4.18 -17.24 -13.60
C LEU A 209 -3.36 -18.40 -14.20
N ASP A 210 -2.21 -18.09 -14.80
CA ASP A 210 -1.31 -19.08 -15.41
C ASP A 210 -0.71 -20.07 -14.39
N ALA A 211 -0.49 -19.64 -13.14
CA ALA A 211 0.10 -20.47 -12.09
C ALA A 211 -0.90 -21.37 -11.36
N SER A 212 -2.21 -21.13 -11.51
CA SER A 212 -3.26 -21.77 -10.69
C SER A 212 -4.16 -22.74 -11.46
N THR A 213 -4.10 -22.75 -12.80
CA THR A 213 -4.81 -23.73 -13.62
C THR A 213 -3.96 -24.96 -13.89
N GLU A 214 -4.38 -26.10 -13.33
CA GLU A 214 -4.36 -27.34 -14.13
C GLU A 214 -5.29 -27.08 -15.32
N GLU A 215 -4.77 -27.24 -16.55
CA GLU A 215 -5.42 -26.86 -17.81
C GLU A 215 -6.96 -27.04 -17.78
N GLY A 216 -7.71 -25.93 -17.59
CA GLY A 216 -9.17 -25.89 -17.74
C GLY A 216 -10.03 -25.78 -16.47
N VAL A 217 -9.49 -25.82 -15.25
CA VAL A 217 -10.30 -25.63 -14.03
C VAL A 217 -10.36 -24.16 -13.62
N GLY A 218 -11.47 -23.49 -13.92
CA GLY A 218 -11.72 -22.12 -13.44
C GLY A 218 -11.93 -22.05 -11.94
N GLY A 219 -11.37 -21.03 -11.31
CA GLY A 219 -11.55 -20.74 -9.89
C GLY A 219 -12.52 -19.58 -9.64
N ASN A 220 -13.27 -19.67 -8.55
CA ASN A 220 -14.15 -18.60 -8.09
C ASN A 220 -13.34 -17.54 -7.34
N TYR A 221 -13.58 -16.26 -7.62
CA TYR A 221 -12.90 -15.16 -6.95
C TYR A 221 -13.85 -14.08 -6.44
N ARG A 222 -13.40 -13.38 -5.39
CA ARG A 222 -14.06 -12.20 -4.82
C ARG A 222 -13.10 -11.04 -4.75
N ILE A 223 -13.58 -9.85 -5.09
CA ILE A 223 -12.81 -8.61 -4.98
C ILE A 223 -13.05 -7.98 -3.61
N GLU A 224 -11.98 -7.74 -2.85
CA GLU A 224 -11.98 -7.00 -1.59
C GLU A 224 -11.28 -5.66 -1.82
N LEU A 225 -12.07 -4.61 -2.06
CA LEU A 225 -11.57 -3.25 -2.27
C LEU A 225 -11.69 -2.43 -0.98
N ARG A 226 -10.57 -1.84 -0.56
CA ARG A 226 -10.49 -0.86 0.53
C ARG A 226 -9.83 0.41 0.02
N THR A 227 -10.50 1.53 0.20
CA THR A 227 -10.01 2.84 -0.20
C THR A 227 -9.92 3.74 1.02
N ARG A 228 -8.83 4.47 1.16
CA ARG A 228 -8.64 5.43 2.24
C ARG A 228 -7.86 6.65 1.79
N SER A 229 -8.39 7.83 2.11
CA SER A 229 -7.74 9.12 1.80
C SER A 229 -7.37 9.23 0.30
N HIS A 230 -8.24 8.73 -0.56
CA HIS A 230 -8.08 8.74 -2.02
C HIS A 230 -9.45 8.97 -2.67
N ASN A 231 -9.49 9.77 -3.73
CA ASN A 231 -10.74 10.18 -4.40
C ASN A 231 -10.68 10.10 -5.93
N THR A 232 -9.52 9.78 -6.51
CA THR A 232 -9.28 9.72 -7.96
C THR A 232 -9.84 8.45 -8.58
N LEU A 233 -9.35 7.28 -8.15
CA LEU A 233 -9.80 5.97 -8.56
C LEU A 233 -11.15 5.67 -7.92
N LYS A 234 -12.21 5.73 -8.72
CA LYS A 234 -13.57 5.39 -8.28
C LYS A 234 -13.74 3.89 -8.11
N ARG A 235 -14.60 3.51 -7.17
CA ARG A 235 -14.92 2.11 -6.87
C ARG A 235 -15.31 1.31 -8.12
N ASP A 236 -16.23 1.84 -8.92
CA ASP A 236 -16.74 1.15 -10.11
C ASP A 236 -15.66 0.95 -11.16
N PHE A 237 -14.81 1.97 -11.37
CA PHE A 237 -13.64 1.88 -12.26
C PHE A 237 -12.68 0.76 -11.81
N VAL A 238 -12.36 0.73 -10.51
CA VAL A 238 -11.44 -0.26 -9.94
C VAL A 238 -12.00 -1.67 -10.10
N ILE A 239 -13.28 -1.87 -9.75
CA ILE A 239 -13.93 -3.18 -9.88
C ILE A 239 -13.95 -3.62 -11.34
N GLN A 240 -14.40 -2.76 -12.25
CA GLN A 240 -14.49 -3.07 -13.67
C GLN A 240 -13.12 -3.45 -14.24
N LYS A 241 -12.07 -2.68 -13.94
CA LYS A 241 -10.72 -2.97 -14.44
C LYS A 241 -10.13 -4.27 -13.91
N VAL A 242 -10.42 -4.63 -12.66
CA VAL A 242 -10.02 -5.94 -12.12
C VAL A 242 -10.73 -7.07 -12.88
N VAL A 243 -12.02 -6.92 -13.15
CA VAL A 243 -12.81 -7.92 -13.90
C VAL A 243 -12.31 -8.04 -15.35
N ASP A 244 -12.06 -6.92 -16.02
CA ASP A 244 -11.54 -6.89 -17.40
C ASP A 244 -10.14 -7.53 -17.52
N SER A 245 -9.36 -7.49 -16.44
CA SER A 245 -8.01 -8.09 -16.39
C SER A 245 -8.02 -9.60 -16.18
N ILE A 246 -9.18 -10.21 -15.90
CA ILE A 246 -9.31 -11.64 -15.58
C ILE A 246 -10.15 -12.32 -16.66
N SER A 247 -9.52 -13.26 -17.36
CA SER A 247 -10.18 -14.06 -18.40
C SER A 247 -10.89 -15.29 -17.81
N ALA A 248 -11.82 -15.84 -18.59
CA ALA A 248 -12.39 -17.17 -18.35
C ALA A 248 -11.26 -18.23 -18.30
N PRO A 249 -11.38 -19.31 -17.51
CA PRO A 249 -12.61 -19.85 -16.90
C PRO A 249 -12.99 -19.32 -15.50
N HIS A 250 -12.29 -18.31 -14.98
CA HIS A 250 -12.55 -17.77 -13.64
C HIS A 250 -13.86 -16.97 -13.58
N ARG A 251 -14.57 -17.08 -12.44
CA ARG A 251 -15.85 -16.38 -12.23
C ARG A 251 -15.92 -15.69 -10.88
N ILE A 252 -16.72 -14.63 -10.84
CA ILE A 252 -16.98 -13.89 -9.61
C ILE A 252 -17.99 -14.67 -8.77
N ASP A 253 -17.63 -15.04 -7.54
CA ASP A 253 -18.55 -15.57 -6.53
C ASP A 253 -18.35 -14.79 -5.23
N LEU A 254 -19.41 -14.11 -4.77
CA LEU A 254 -19.37 -13.33 -3.54
C LEU A 254 -19.57 -14.18 -2.29
N SER A 255 -20.18 -15.37 -2.44
CA SER A 255 -20.59 -16.24 -1.33
C SER A 255 -19.51 -17.27 -1.02
N ASN A 256 -19.06 -18.02 -2.04
CA ASN A 256 -18.07 -19.08 -1.89
C ASN A 256 -16.87 -18.88 -2.84
N PRO A 257 -16.08 -17.82 -2.65
CA PRO A 257 -14.86 -17.63 -3.42
C PRO A 257 -13.79 -18.63 -3.00
N ASP A 258 -13.07 -19.17 -3.98
CA ASP A 258 -11.84 -19.91 -3.74
C ASP A 258 -10.69 -18.96 -3.39
N ARG A 259 -10.78 -17.71 -3.88
CA ARG A 259 -9.71 -16.71 -3.83
C ARG A 259 -10.24 -15.30 -3.62
N TRP A 260 -9.44 -14.47 -2.95
CA TRP A 260 -9.71 -13.06 -2.73
C TRP A 260 -8.66 -12.22 -3.43
N LEU A 261 -9.14 -11.27 -4.23
CA LEU A 261 -8.34 -10.24 -4.86
C LEU A 261 -8.40 -9.01 -3.96
N ILE A 262 -7.34 -8.82 -3.20
CA ILE A 262 -7.21 -7.67 -2.31
C ILE A 262 -6.75 -6.49 -3.14
N VAL A 263 -7.49 -5.39 -3.08
CA VAL A 263 -7.10 -4.10 -3.63
C VAL A 263 -7.16 -3.07 -2.51
N GLU A 264 -6.00 -2.58 -2.08
CA GLU A 264 -5.87 -1.56 -1.05
C GLU A 264 -5.37 -0.26 -1.69
N ILE A 265 -6.18 0.79 -1.61
CA ILE A 265 -5.86 2.12 -2.14
C ILE A 265 -5.70 3.07 -0.96
N PHE A 266 -4.51 3.64 -0.82
CA PHE A 266 -4.21 4.60 0.24
C PHE A 266 -3.41 5.78 -0.29
N LYS A 267 -3.98 6.98 -0.19
CA LYS A 267 -3.39 8.22 -0.75
C LYS A 267 -3.03 8.01 -2.23
N GLY A 268 -1.78 8.23 -2.62
CA GLY A 268 -1.31 8.07 -4.00
C GLY A 268 -0.83 6.66 -4.35
N VAL A 269 -1.16 5.65 -3.54
CA VAL A 269 -0.64 4.28 -3.70
C VAL A 269 -1.79 3.30 -3.83
N VAL A 270 -1.68 2.38 -4.78
CA VAL A 270 -2.54 1.19 -4.90
C VAL A 270 -1.69 -0.05 -4.74
N GLY A 271 -2.16 -1.00 -3.95
CA GLY A 271 -1.55 -2.31 -3.77
C GLY A 271 -2.53 -3.42 -4.07
N VAL A 272 -2.03 -4.48 -4.70
CA VAL A 272 -2.82 -5.66 -5.07
C VAL A 272 -2.18 -6.94 -4.52
N ALA A 273 -3.03 -7.90 -4.13
CA ALA A 273 -2.61 -9.25 -3.81
C ALA A 273 -3.71 -10.26 -4.15
N VAL A 274 -3.28 -11.50 -4.42
CA VAL A 274 -4.18 -12.65 -4.58
C VAL A 274 -3.93 -13.63 -3.44
N VAL A 275 -4.99 -13.97 -2.70
CA VAL A 275 -4.89 -14.84 -1.52
C VAL A 275 -6.01 -15.88 -1.50
N SER A 276 -5.76 -17.04 -0.90
CA SER A 276 -6.78 -18.11 -0.72
C SER A 276 -7.29 -18.24 0.72
N THR A 277 -6.61 -17.60 1.68
CA THR A 277 -6.86 -17.83 3.12
C THR A 277 -7.54 -16.66 3.83
N TYR A 278 -8.14 -15.74 3.07
CA TYR A 278 -8.73 -14.50 3.60
C TYR A 278 -9.83 -14.72 4.62
N ASP A 279 -10.76 -15.62 4.31
CA ASP A 279 -11.83 -15.97 5.24
C ASP A 279 -11.31 -16.78 6.44
N LYS A 280 -10.43 -17.76 6.18
CA LYS A 280 -9.76 -18.57 7.23
C LYS A 280 -9.13 -17.70 8.32
N TYR A 281 -8.45 -16.62 7.94
CA TYR A 281 -7.81 -15.71 8.90
C TYR A 281 -8.66 -14.49 9.26
N ARG A 282 -9.99 -14.59 9.14
CA ARG A 282 -10.97 -13.56 9.51
C ARG A 282 -10.59 -12.18 8.96
N LYS A 283 -10.40 -12.11 7.64
CA LYS A 283 -10.02 -10.90 6.90
C LYS A 283 -8.66 -10.32 7.37
N TYR A 284 -7.75 -11.20 7.79
CA TYR A 284 -6.41 -10.86 8.28
C TYR A 284 -6.41 -9.95 9.52
N ASN A 285 -7.39 -10.15 10.41
CA ASN A 285 -7.49 -9.48 11.71
C ASN A 285 -7.06 -10.46 12.82
N PRO A 286 -5.83 -10.32 13.38
CA PRO A 286 -5.36 -11.25 14.42
C PRO A 286 -6.21 -11.20 15.70
N PHE A 287 -6.82 -10.05 16.01
CA PHE A 287 -7.69 -9.91 17.17
C PHE A 287 -8.97 -10.74 17.00
N SER A 288 -9.58 -10.71 15.81
CA SER A 288 -10.76 -11.52 15.50
C SER A 288 -10.47 -13.01 15.57
N ILE A 289 -9.27 -13.45 15.21
CA ILE A 289 -8.84 -14.86 15.37
C ILE A 289 -8.82 -15.24 16.86
N VAL A 290 -8.16 -14.45 17.70
CA VAL A 290 -8.07 -14.74 19.14
C VAL A 290 -9.44 -14.66 19.82
N GLU A 291 -10.30 -13.72 19.43
CA GLU A 291 -11.67 -13.62 19.95
C GLU A 291 -12.47 -14.89 19.64
N ALA A 292 -12.40 -15.40 18.41
CA ALA A 292 -13.06 -16.63 18.01
C ALA A 292 -12.54 -17.85 18.78
N MET A 293 -11.23 -18.00 18.91
CA MET A 293 -10.63 -19.10 19.70
C MET A 293 -11.06 -19.07 21.17
N ASN A 294 -11.15 -17.88 21.76
CA ASN A 294 -11.59 -17.74 23.15
C ASN A 294 -13.08 -18.09 23.30
N LYS A 295 -13.93 -17.75 22.31
CA LYS A 295 -15.35 -18.15 22.30
C LYS A 295 -15.51 -19.67 22.22
N GLU A 296 -14.71 -20.33 21.39
CA GLU A 296 -14.73 -21.80 21.27
C GLU A 296 -14.27 -22.49 22.57
N ARG A 297 -13.25 -21.95 23.24
CA ARG A 297 -12.74 -22.49 24.52
C ARG A 297 -13.71 -22.30 25.69
N VAL A 298 -14.49 -21.23 25.70
CA VAL A 298 -15.42 -20.90 26.80
C VAL A 298 -16.79 -21.57 26.62
N GLY A 299 -17.06 -22.17 25.46
CA GLY A 299 -18.28 -22.94 25.20
C GLY A 299 -19.50 -22.07 24.92
N GLY A 300 -19.81 -21.88 23.63
CA GLY A 300 -21.17 -21.59 23.14
C GLY A 300 -21.82 -20.28 23.58
N GLY A 301 -21.66 -19.24 22.77
CA GLY A 301 -22.49 -18.04 22.83
C GLY A 301 -22.79 -17.54 21.42
N GLU A 302 -23.55 -18.32 20.65
CA GLU A 302 -24.03 -17.90 19.33
C GLU A 302 -24.94 -16.66 19.45
N LYS A 303 -24.91 -15.83 18.39
CA LYS A 303 -25.69 -14.60 18.14
C LYS A 303 -25.15 -13.31 18.77
N LYS A 304 -24.06 -12.79 18.18
CA LYS A 304 -23.78 -11.33 18.18
C LYS A 304 -22.87 -10.81 17.06
N GLU A 305 -22.36 -11.67 16.17
CA GLU A 305 -21.35 -11.24 15.17
C GLU A 305 -21.93 -10.52 13.94
N GLU A 306 -23.11 -10.88 13.43
CA GLU A 306 -23.69 -10.19 12.26
C GLU A 306 -24.09 -8.72 12.50
N GLU A 307 -24.38 -8.34 13.75
CA GLU A 307 -24.72 -6.95 14.09
C GLU A 307 -23.51 -6.03 14.29
N LYS A 308 -22.32 -6.61 14.53
CA LYS A 308 -21.11 -5.83 14.82
C LYS A 308 -20.34 -5.51 13.53
N GLU A 309 -20.31 -6.42 12.55
CA GLU A 309 -19.73 -6.14 11.22
C GLU A 309 -20.54 -5.08 10.46
N LYS A 310 -21.89 -5.13 10.48
CA LYS A 310 -22.71 -4.07 9.87
C LYS A 310 -22.45 -2.69 10.48
N LYS A 311 -22.20 -2.61 11.79
CA LYS A 311 -21.87 -1.34 12.47
C LYS A 311 -20.47 -0.81 12.16
N GLU A 312 -19.54 -1.66 11.73
CA GLU A 312 -18.17 -1.25 11.40
C GLU A 312 -18.06 -0.79 9.93
N GLU A 313 -18.77 -1.46 9.01
CA GLU A 313 -18.96 -1.00 7.62
C GLU A 313 -19.77 0.31 7.55
N GLU A 314 -20.86 0.43 8.32
CA GLU A 314 -21.67 1.66 8.33
C GLU A 314 -20.94 2.85 8.98
N LYS A 315 -19.98 2.60 9.89
CA LYS A 315 -19.10 3.65 10.45
C LYS A 315 -18.02 4.08 9.46
N THR A 316 -17.56 3.19 8.58
CA THR A 316 -16.57 3.56 7.56
C THR A 316 -17.22 4.41 6.46
N GLU A 317 -18.44 4.10 6.02
CA GLU A 317 -19.19 4.93 5.05
C GLU A 317 -19.64 6.28 5.62
N LYS A 318 -20.07 6.37 6.89
CA LYS A 318 -20.50 7.65 7.48
C LYS A 318 -19.36 8.64 7.75
N THR A 319 -18.11 8.21 7.76
CA THR A 319 -16.95 9.11 7.94
C THR A 319 -16.48 9.74 6.62
N GLU A 320 -16.95 9.27 5.46
CA GLU A 320 -16.63 9.84 4.13
C GLU A 320 -17.63 10.91 3.64
N LYS A 321 -18.74 11.16 4.36
CA LYS A 321 -19.82 12.07 3.92
C LYS A 321 -19.96 13.41 4.67
N THR A 322 -19.03 13.76 5.55
CA THR A 322 -19.06 15.09 6.20
C THR A 322 -17.74 15.81 6.04
N ASP A 323 -17.52 16.35 4.84
CA ASP A 323 -16.70 17.54 4.60
C ASP A 323 -17.19 18.21 3.32
N GLU A 324 -18.40 18.77 3.37
CA GLU A 324 -18.77 19.90 2.50
C GLU A 324 -18.88 21.15 3.39
N PRO A 325 -18.27 22.28 3.02
CA PRO A 325 -18.28 23.49 3.82
C PRO A 325 -19.67 24.16 3.81
N PRO A 326 -20.04 24.90 4.88
CA PRO A 326 -21.33 25.55 4.96
C PRO A 326 -21.44 26.68 3.92
N SER A 327 -22.52 26.66 3.16
CA SER A 327 -22.95 27.76 2.30
C SER A 327 -23.25 29.00 3.15
N THR A 328 -22.55 30.09 2.89
CA THR A 328 -22.80 31.41 3.46
C THR A 328 -23.94 32.12 2.73
N THR A 329 -25.06 32.28 3.41
CA THR A 329 -26.03 33.39 3.32
C THR A 329 -25.77 34.27 4.55
N GLU A 330 -25.72 35.59 4.58
CA GLU A 330 -26.36 36.71 3.86
C GLU A 330 -25.60 37.98 4.30
N GLU A 331 -25.48 39.00 3.44
CA GLU A 331 -25.59 40.39 3.90
C GLU A 331 -26.50 41.13 2.93
N GLY A 332 -27.60 41.66 3.47
CA GLY A 332 -28.58 42.44 2.74
C GLY A 332 -28.25 43.92 2.74
N GLU A 333 -28.52 44.58 1.62
CA GLU A 333 -28.73 46.02 1.56
C GLU A 333 -30.17 46.33 1.16
N LYS A 334 -30.76 47.24 1.93
CA LYS A 334 -32.10 47.81 1.77
C LYS A 334 -32.22 48.62 0.49
N SER A 335 -33.34 48.47 -0.20
CA SER A 335 -34.08 49.61 -0.74
C SER A 335 -35.57 49.26 -0.73
N GLY A 336 -36.37 50.15 -0.17
CA GLY A 336 -37.83 50.03 -0.15
C GLY A 336 -38.44 50.80 -1.30
N GLU A 337 -39.63 50.37 -1.74
CA GLU A 337 -40.70 51.30 -2.06
C GLU A 337 -42.06 50.61 -2.03
N LYS A 338 -43.08 51.45 -1.87
CA LYS A 338 -44.45 51.22 -1.41
C LYS A 338 -45.37 50.57 -2.46
N SER A 339 -46.61 50.35 -1.98
CA SER A 339 -47.91 50.30 -2.69
C SER A 339 -48.30 48.93 -3.23
N ASP A 340 -49.56 48.52 -3.25
CA ASP A 340 -50.76 48.76 -2.45
C ASP A 340 -51.76 47.70 -2.95
N GLU A 341 -52.75 47.37 -2.11
CA GLU A 341 -54.13 47.10 -2.52
C GLU A 341 -54.60 45.73 -3.11
N LYS A 342 -55.54 45.11 -2.35
CA LYS A 342 -56.72 44.27 -2.72
C LYS A 342 -56.48 42.92 -3.45
N ALA A 343 -57.38 41.94 -3.44
CA ALA A 343 -58.55 41.49 -2.67
C ALA A 343 -58.89 40.10 -3.26
N ALA A 344 -59.16 39.10 -2.44
CA ALA A 344 -60.45 38.41 -2.33
C ALA A 344 -60.96 37.65 -3.58
N GLU A 345 -61.09 36.33 -3.41
CA GLU A 345 -62.24 35.48 -3.77
C GLU A 345 -62.75 35.30 -5.22
N ASN A 346 -62.73 34.02 -5.63
CA ASN A 346 -63.85 33.19 -6.15
C ASN A 346 -64.39 33.34 -7.60
N ARG A 347 -64.66 32.15 -8.19
CA ARG A 347 -65.47 31.81 -9.39
C ARG A 347 -64.94 32.36 -10.72
N GLU A 348 -64.93 31.62 -11.82
CA GLU A 348 -65.85 30.58 -12.33
C GLU A 348 -65.10 29.63 -13.28
#